data_AF-A0A7I7S3S2-F1
#
_entry.id   AF-A0A7I7S3S2-F1
#
_cell.length_a   1.000
_cell.length_b   1.000
_cell.length_c   1.000
_cell.angle_alpha   90.00
_cell.angle_beta   90.00
_cell.angle_gamma   90.00
#
_symmetry.space_group_name_H-M   'P 1'
#
loop_
_entity.id
_entity.type
_entity.pdbx_description
1 polymer ?
#
loop_
_entity_poly.entity_id
_entity_poly.type
_entity_poly.pdbx_seq_one_letter_code
_entity_poly.pdbx_strand_id
1 'polypeptide(L)'
;MAVARQGDHDSAVLTFTGTAVPGWTAQYVTTPLQNGTGQVLALPGQSVLEVLVLETPSPFSSPAGYTGPPVVFDQATPQINTVQFSAQGAGITQVFVTVNGNQPAFDVTALTNPTRIVIDVAD
;
A
#
# COMPACT_ATOMS: atom_id res chain seq x y z
N MET A 1 -3.01 1.82 -8.14
CA MET A 1 -3.61 1.60 -6.81
C MET A 1 -5.05 2.07 -6.85
N ALA A 2 -5.90 1.56 -5.97
CA ALA A 2 -7.29 2.00 -5.81
C ALA A 2 -7.68 1.97 -4.34
N VAL A 3 -8.73 2.71 -3.96
CA VAL A 3 -9.36 2.60 -2.65
C VAL A 3 -10.87 2.52 -2.83
N ALA A 4 -11.57 1.75 -1.99
CA ALA A 4 -13.02 1.60 -2.08
C ALA A 4 -13.62 1.19 -0.72
N ARG A 5 -14.87 1.58 -0.49
CA ARG A 5 -15.66 1.11 0.65
C ARG A 5 -16.18 -0.31 0.42
N GLN A 6 -16.11 -1.16 1.43
CA GLN A 6 -16.63 -2.53 1.43
C GLN A 6 -17.46 -2.77 2.70
N GLY A 7 -18.76 -2.45 2.69
CA GLY A 7 -19.64 -2.73 3.83
C GLY A 7 -19.17 -2.05 5.12
N ASP A 8 -18.46 -2.80 5.97
CA ASP A 8 -17.92 -2.47 7.30
C ASP A 8 -16.40 -2.18 7.35
N HIS A 9 -15.73 -2.11 6.20
CA HIS A 9 -14.31 -1.78 6.10
C HIS A 9 -14.01 -1.00 4.82
N ASP A 10 -12.81 -0.44 4.74
CA ASP A 10 -12.26 0.16 3.52
C ASP A 10 -11.13 -0.69 2.98
N SER A 11 -11.04 -0.81 1.66
CA SER A 11 -10.00 -1.60 0.99
C SER A 11 -9.07 -0.70 0.18
N ALA A 12 -7.76 -0.84 0.37
CA ALA A 12 -6.73 -0.37 -0.56
C ALA A 12 -6.26 -1.52 -1.45
N VAL A 13 -6.21 -1.31 -2.76
CA VAL A 13 -5.87 -2.34 -3.75
C VAL A 13 -4.63 -1.96 -4.55
N LEU A 14 -3.61 -2.83 -4.50
CA LEU A 14 -2.41 -2.75 -5.32
C LEU A 14 -2.50 -3.80 -6.43
N THR A 15 -2.63 -3.39 -7.69
CA THR A 15 -2.76 -4.30 -8.84
C THR A 15 -1.43 -4.41 -9.59
N PHE A 16 -1.06 -5.63 -9.96
CA PHE A 16 0.22 -5.95 -10.62
C PHE A 16 -0.02 -6.47 -12.04
N THR A 17 0.94 -6.23 -12.94
CA THR A 17 0.87 -6.63 -14.36
C THR A 17 1.29 -8.09 -14.61
N GLY A 18 1.90 -8.75 -13.62
CA GLY A 18 2.29 -10.15 -13.67
C GLY A 18 1.32 -11.09 -12.94
N THR A 19 1.56 -12.40 -13.05
CA THR A 19 0.75 -13.43 -12.38
C THR A 19 1.34 -13.89 -11.05
N ALA A 20 2.63 -13.61 -10.80
CA ALA A 20 3.29 -13.94 -9.55
C ALA A 20 2.71 -13.09 -8.41
N VAL A 21 2.30 -13.75 -7.33
CA VAL A 21 1.86 -13.08 -6.10
C VAL A 21 3.11 -12.63 -5.33
N PRO A 22 3.34 -11.32 -5.16
CA PRO A 22 4.48 -10.85 -4.38
C PRO A 22 4.28 -11.17 -2.90
N GLY A 23 5.38 -11.24 -2.15
CA GLY A 23 5.30 -11.23 -0.68
C GLY A 23 5.00 -9.83 -0.17
N TRP A 24 4.58 -9.70 1.08
CA TRP A 24 4.38 -8.40 1.72
C TRP A 24 4.68 -8.42 3.21
N THR A 25 4.98 -7.24 3.74
CA THR A 25 4.88 -6.95 5.17
C THR A 25 4.05 -5.70 5.34
N ALA A 26 3.20 -5.65 6.37
CA ALA A 26 2.40 -4.49 6.69
C ALA A 26 2.46 -4.23 8.20
N GLN A 27 2.68 -2.97 8.58
CA GLN A 27 2.79 -2.56 9.97
C GLN A 27 2.44 -1.09 10.15
N TYR A 28 1.84 -0.74 11.28
CA TYR A 28 1.68 0.67 11.65
C TYR A 28 3.04 1.26 12.03
N VAL A 29 3.32 2.46 11.54
CA VAL A 29 4.56 3.19 11.80
C VAL A 29 4.27 4.53 12.47
N THR A 30 5.15 4.93 13.37
CA THR A 30 5.10 6.26 14.01
C THR A 30 5.74 7.33 13.15
N THR A 31 6.77 6.97 12.38
CA THR A 31 7.51 7.88 11.50
C THR A 31 7.57 7.26 10.10
N PRO A 32 6.78 7.75 9.12
CA PRO A 32 6.82 7.23 7.77
C PRO A 32 8.09 7.72 7.05
N LEU A 33 9.10 6.86 7.00
CA LEU A 33 10.37 7.12 6.32
C LEU A 33 10.32 6.59 4.89
N GLN A 34 10.61 7.42 3.91
CA GLN A 34 10.76 6.97 2.53
C GLN A 34 12.00 6.09 2.38
N ASN A 35 11.83 4.88 1.84
CA ASN A 35 12.94 3.98 1.56
C ASN A 35 13.93 4.60 0.55
N GLY A 36 15.22 4.37 0.77
CA GLY A 36 16.32 4.89 -0.06
C GLY A 36 16.76 6.31 0.28
N THR A 37 15.84 7.23 0.59
CA THR A 37 16.18 8.62 0.94
C THR A 37 16.24 8.86 2.45
N GLY A 38 15.48 8.10 3.25
CA GLY A 38 15.30 8.35 4.68
C GLY A 38 14.50 9.60 5.00
N GLN A 39 13.83 10.21 4.01
CA GLN A 39 13.02 11.40 4.21
C GLN A 39 11.77 11.06 5.02
N VAL A 40 11.46 11.84 6.06
CA VAL A 40 10.18 11.76 6.77
C VAL A 40 9.09 12.38 5.89
N LEU A 41 8.01 11.62 5.66
CA LEU A 41 6.85 12.08 4.90
C LEU A 41 5.78 12.68 5.82
N ALA A 42 5.25 13.85 5.46
CA ALA A 42 4.09 14.42 6.14
C ALA A 42 2.82 13.85 5.52
N LEU A 43 2.24 12.83 6.17
CA LEU A 43 1.06 12.12 5.68
C LEU A 43 -0.17 12.49 6.52
N PRO A 44 -1.36 12.66 5.91
CA PRO A 44 -2.60 12.94 6.64
C PRO A 44 -3.07 11.71 7.44
N GLY A 45 -4.13 11.89 8.24
CA GLY A 45 -4.72 10.81 9.04
C GLY A 45 -4.14 10.71 10.45
N GLN A 46 -4.71 9.81 11.24
CA GLN A 46 -4.31 9.57 12.64
C GLN A 46 -3.23 8.50 12.75
N SER A 47 -3.27 7.48 11.88
CA SER A 47 -2.28 6.41 11.84
C SER A 47 -1.80 6.18 10.41
N VAL A 48 -0.58 5.66 10.27
CA VAL A 48 0.01 5.32 8.97
C VAL A 48 0.40 3.86 8.95
N LEU A 49 -0.18 3.11 8.02
CA LEU A 49 0.20 1.73 7.73
C LEU A 49 1.22 1.73 6.60
N GLU A 50 2.43 1.24 6.89
CA GLU A 50 3.44 0.97 5.86
C GLU A 50 3.22 -0.42 5.27
N VAL A 51 3.16 -0.49 3.95
CA VAL A 51 3.07 -1.73 3.19
C VAL A 51 4.31 -1.84 2.32
N LEU A 52 5.13 -2.85 2.59
CA LEU A 52 6.29 -3.19 1.77
C LEU A 52 5.93 -4.41 0.94
N VAL A 53 5.86 -4.21 -0.37
CA VAL A 53 5.69 -5.29 -1.35
C VAL A 53 7.07 -5.81 -1.72
N LEU A 54 7.30 -7.08 -1.44
CA LEU A 54 8.54 -7.79 -1.72
C LEU A 54 8.46 -8.34 -3.14
N GLU A 55 9.03 -7.58 -4.07
CA GLU A 55 9.16 -7.97 -5.47
C GLU A 55 10.28 -9.00 -5.57
N THR A 56 10.09 -10.07 -6.35
CA THR A 56 11.18 -11.02 -6.58
C THR A 56 12.26 -10.34 -7.43
N PRO A 57 13.46 -10.09 -6.89
CA PRO A 57 14.50 -9.47 -7.68
C PRO A 57 14.98 -10.48 -8.73
N SER A 58 14.80 -10.13 -10.01
CA SER A 58 15.47 -10.81 -11.11
C SER A 58 16.83 -10.15 -11.32
N PRO A 59 17.96 -10.89 -11.39
CA PRO A 59 19.27 -10.30 -11.64
C PRO A 59 19.41 -9.73 -13.06
N PHE A 60 18.46 -10.03 -13.95
CA PHE A 60 18.51 -9.61 -15.36
C PHE A 60 17.50 -8.50 -15.69
N SER A 61 16.58 -8.18 -14.77
CA SER A 61 15.52 -7.22 -15.03
C SER A 61 15.01 -6.60 -13.74
N SER A 62 14.90 -5.28 -13.72
CA SER A 62 14.12 -4.59 -12.69
C SER A 62 12.62 -4.81 -12.93
N PRO A 63 11.82 -4.90 -11.87
CA PRO A 63 10.36 -4.83 -11.97
C PRO A 63 9.94 -3.56 -12.70
N ALA A 64 8.81 -3.64 -13.40
CA ALA A 64 8.25 -2.47 -14.05
C ALA A 64 7.92 -1.40 -13.00
N GLY A 65 8.24 -0.14 -13.34
CA GLY A 65 7.92 1.00 -12.50
C GLY A 65 6.43 1.14 -12.25
N TYR A 66 6.04 1.63 -11.07
CA TYR A 66 4.66 2.07 -10.87
C TYR A 66 4.33 3.25 -11.81
N THR A 67 3.25 3.13 -12.58
CA THR A 67 2.83 4.11 -13.59
C THR A 67 1.52 4.84 -13.26
N GLY A 68 0.89 4.49 -12.14
CA GLY A 68 -0.37 5.12 -11.72
C GLY A 68 -0.17 6.44 -10.96
N PRO A 69 -1.26 7.06 -10.49
CA PRO A 69 -1.18 8.24 -9.65
C PRO A 69 -0.38 7.97 -8.37
N PRO A 70 0.52 8.88 -7.96
CA PRO A 70 1.34 8.69 -6.76
C PRO A 70 0.50 8.66 -5.48
N VAL A 71 -0.67 9.28 -5.49
CA VAL A 71 -1.64 9.29 -4.38
C VAL A 71 -3.02 8.95 -4.94
N VAL A 72 -3.75 8.08 -4.23
CA VAL A 72 -5.15 7.72 -4.52
C VAL A 72 -5.98 7.91 -3.26
N PHE A 73 -7.20 8.43 -3.41
CA PHE A 73 -8.16 8.66 -2.33
C PHE A 73 -9.59 8.54 -2.87
N ASP A 74 -10.55 8.31 -1.99
CA ASP A 74 -11.99 8.33 -2.29
C ASP A 74 -12.71 9.00 -1.11
N GLN A 75 -13.71 9.85 -1.39
CA GLN A 75 -14.51 10.47 -0.33
C GLN A 75 -15.50 9.49 0.31
N ALA A 76 -15.76 8.35 -0.35
CA ALA A 76 -16.63 7.30 0.15
C ALA A 76 -15.95 6.38 1.19
N THR A 77 -14.65 6.52 1.44
CA THR A 77 -13.88 5.68 2.37
C THR A 77 -13.59 6.43 3.68
N PRO A 78 -14.38 6.21 4.75
CA PRO A 78 -14.24 6.95 6.00
C PRO A 78 -12.99 6.57 6.82
N GLN A 79 -12.46 5.36 6.67
CA GLN A 79 -11.29 4.87 7.39
C GLN A 79 -9.99 5.14 6.64
N ILE A 80 -9.91 4.79 5.36
CA ILE A 80 -8.72 5.05 4.54
C ILE A 80 -8.81 6.46 3.96
N ASN A 81 -7.83 7.30 4.30
CA ASN A 81 -7.75 8.67 3.81
C ASN A 81 -7.02 8.74 2.46
N THR A 82 -5.80 8.19 2.39
CA THR A 82 -5.02 8.11 1.15
C THR A 82 -4.20 6.82 1.07
N VAL A 83 -3.96 6.38 -0.17
CA VAL A 83 -2.97 5.36 -0.52
C VAL A 83 -1.89 6.02 -1.36
N GLN A 84 -0.67 6.06 -0.86
CA GLN A 84 0.45 6.77 -1.46
C GLN A 84 1.59 5.83 -1.82
N PHE A 85 1.98 5.82 -3.10
CA PHE A 85 3.22 5.23 -3.56
C PHE A 85 4.39 6.10 -3.07
N SER A 86 5.36 5.47 -2.42
CA SER A 86 6.48 6.19 -1.78
C SER A 86 7.80 5.98 -2.53
N ALA A 87 8.16 4.72 -2.77
CA ALA A 87 9.44 4.37 -3.37
C ALA A 87 9.38 2.98 -4.01
N GLN A 88 10.23 2.75 -5.00
CA GLN A 88 10.48 1.42 -5.56
C GLN A 88 11.98 1.28 -5.83
N GLY A 89 12.57 0.19 -5.34
CA GLY A 89 14.00 -0.08 -5.49
C GLY A 89 14.44 -1.27 -4.66
N ALA A 90 15.58 -1.87 -5.01
CA ALA A 90 16.16 -3.02 -4.32
C ALA A 90 15.17 -4.21 -4.10
N GLY A 91 14.22 -4.39 -5.02
CA GLY A 91 13.18 -5.44 -4.92
C GLY A 91 12.06 -5.12 -3.92
N ILE A 92 11.91 -3.87 -3.50
CA ILE A 92 10.86 -3.44 -2.57
C ILE A 92 10.09 -2.28 -3.21
N THR A 93 8.77 -2.42 -3.26
CA THR A 93 7.84 -1.31 -3.49
C THR A 93 7.22 -0.92 -2.15
N GLN A 94 7.40 0.34 -1.75
CA GLN A 94 6.86 0.91 -0.52
C GLN A 94 5.61 1.74 -0.82
N VAL A 95 4.53 1.43 -0.12
CA VAL A 95 3.26 2.15 -0.15
C VAL A 95 2.88 2.52 1.28
N PHE A 96 2.35 3.72 1.48
CA PHE A 96 1.73 4.13 2.74
C PHE A 96 0.22 4.19 2.58
N VAL A 97 -0.51 3.61 3.52
CA VAL A 97 -1.96 3.75 3.67
C VAL A 97 -2.22 4.60 4.91
N THR A 98 -2.79 5.78 4.72
CA THR A 98 -3.14 6.65 5.84
C THR A 98 -4.57 6.36 6.28
N VAL A 99 -4.78 6.31 7.60
CA VAL A 99 -6.08 5.95 8.17
C VAL A 99 -6.52 6.95 9.24
N ASN A 100 -7.83 7.16 9.36
CA ASN A 100 -8.40 8.12 10.29
C ASN A 100 -8.55 7.57 11.73
N GLY A 101 -8.52 6.25 11.92
CA GLY A 101 -8.57 5.60 13.23
C GLY A 101 -7.23 5.48 13.96
N ASN A 102 -7.29 5.15 15.26
CA ASN A 102 -6.10 4.80 16.06
C ASN A 102 -5.73 3.33 15.86
N GLN A 103 -4.88 3.06 14.86
CA GLN A 103 -4.43 1.70 14.51
C GLN A 103 -5.57 0.67 14.46
N PRO A 104 -6.62 0.89 13.65
CA PRO A 104 -7.70 -0.09 13.49
C PRO A 104 -7.17 -1.45 13.07
N ALA A 105 -7.95 -2.50 13.28
CA ALA A 105 -7.59 -3.82 12.78
C ALA A 105 -7.49 -3.79 11.25
N PHE A 106 -6.50 -4.48 10.71
CA PHE A 106 -6.35 -4.64 9.27
C PHE A 106 -6.00 -6.09 8.92
N ASP A 107 -6.35 -6.48 7.70
CA ASP A 107 -5.91 -7.74 7.09
C ASP A 107 -5.29 -7.44 5.71
N VAL A 108 -4.39 -8.31 5.26
CA VAL A 108 -3.77 -8.19 3.95
C VAL A 108 -3.85 -9.52 3.24
N THR A 109 -4.56 -9.53 2.12
CA THR A 109 -4.79 -10.71 1.31
C THR A 109 -4.23 -10.54 -0.09
N ALA A 110 -3.90 -11.66 -0.73
CA ALA A 110 -3.56 -11.70 -2.13
C ALA A 110 -4.64 -12.40 -2.94
N LEU A 111 -4.99 -11.81 -4.07
CA LEU A 111 -5.92 -12.37 -5.05
C LEU A 111 -5.20 -12.51 -6.39
N THR A 112 -5.61 -13.48 -7.17
CA THR A 112 -5.08 -13.75 -8.52
C THR A 112 -6.17 -13.49 -9.57
N ASN A 113 -5.76 -13.28 -10.83
CA ASN A 113 -6.65 -13.02 -11.97
C ASN A 113 -7.56 -11.78 -11.85
N PRO A 114 -7.02 -10.54 -11.87
CA PRO A 114 -5.60 -10.17 -11.93
C PRO A 114 -4.92 -10.27 -10.57
N THR A 115 -3.58 -10.35 -10.57
CA THR A 115 -2.82 -10.35 -9.31
C THR A 115 -2.94 -9.02 -8.60
N ARG A 116 -3.38 -9.07 -7.34
CA ARG A 116 -3.53 -7.90 -6.48
C ARG A 116 -3.27 -8.23 -5.02
N ILE A 117 -2.72 -7.27 -4.30
CA ILE A 117 -2.76 -7.23 -2.83
C ILE A 117 -3.92 -6.33 -2.44
N VAL A 118 -4.74 -6.79 -1.50
CA VAL A 118 -5.84 -6.05 -0.90
C VAL A 118 -5.53 -5.85 0.57
N ILE A 119 -5.57 -4.60 1.03
CA ILE A 119 -5.40 -4.21 2.42
C ILE A 119 -6.76 -3.73 2.91
N ASP A 120 -7.38 -4.49 3.79
CA ASP A 120 -8.69 -4.18 4.37
C ASP A 120 -8.49 -3.56 5.75
N VAL A 121 -9.09 -2.39 5.98
CA VAL A 121 -9.00 -1.63 7.24
C VAL A 121 -10.40 -1.52 7.82
N ALA A 122 -10.59 -2.10 9.01
CA ALA A 122 -11.86 -2.09 9.72
C ALA A 122 -12.26 -0.68 10.19
N ASP A 123 -13.57 -0.50 10.41
CA ASP A 123 -14.16 0.72 10.98
C ASP A 123 -13.67 1.11 12.39
#